data_AF-A0A831VA48-F1
#
_entry.id   AF-A0A831VA48-F1
#
_cell.length_a   1.000
_cell.length_b   1.000
_cell.length_c   1.000
_cell.angle_alpha   90.00
_cell.angle_beta   90.00
_cell.angle_gamma   90.00
#
_symmetry.space_group_name_H-M   'P 1'
#
loop_
_entity.id
_entity.type
_entity.pdbx_description
1 polymer ?
#
loop_
_entity_poly.entity_id
_entity_poly.type
_entity_poly.pdbx_seq_one_letter_code
_entity_poly.pdbx_strand_id
1 'polypeptide(L)' 'MFRLFRRGDRLLISGRDEDLSLVRQGWSVVGEYERWGRAFSAAVRLAEREDLVVEWYLEEEVASAKPLRAARL' A
#
# COMPACT_ATOMS: atom_id res chain seq x y z
N MET A 1 -13.60 -13.91 -6.18
CA MET A 1 -12.73 -14.80 -5.36
C MET A 1 -12.61 -14.15 -3.99
N PHE A 2 -13.08 -14.80 -2.93
CA PHE A 2 -13.01 -14.25 -1.57
C PHE A 2 -11.70 -14.72 -0.93
N ARG A 3 -10.85 -13.79 -0.49
CA ARG A 3 -9.63 -14.13 0.24
C ARG A 3 -9.96 -14.16 1.73
N LEU A 4 -9.55 -15.24 2.39
CA LEU A 4 -9.63 -15.34 3.84
C LEU A 4 -8.36 -14.75 4.42
N PHE A 5 -8.51 -13.70 5.23
CA PHE A 5 -7.41 -13.14 6.00
C PHE A 5 -7.23 -13.95 7.28
N ARG A 6 -5.98 -14.11 7.70
CA ARG A 6 -5.65 -14.64 9.02
C ARG A 6 -5.24 -13.48 9.92
N ARG A 7 -5.55 -13.61 11.20
CA ARG A 7 -5.09 -12.68 12.23
C ARG A 7 -3.58 -12.51 12.15
N GLY A 8 -3.13 -11.26 12.06
CA GLY A 8 -1.72 -10.90 11.94
C GLY A 8 -1.12 -11.00 10.54
N ASP A 9 -1.94 -11.30 9.51
CA ASP A 9 -1.50 -11.14 8.12
C ASP A 9 -1.09 -9.68 7.86
N ARG A 10 -0.17 -9.50 6.90
CA ARG A 10 0.41 -8.19 6.57
C ARG A 10 -0.29 -7.56 5.39
N LEU A 11 -0.43 -6.25 5.46
CA LEU A 11 -0.95 -5.42 4.39
C LEU A 11 0.07 -4.34 4.07
N LEU A 12 0.74 -4.48 2.92
CA LEU A 12 1.72 -3.54 2.42
C LEU A 12 1.03 -2.51 1.53
N ILE A 13 1.31 -1.23 1.77
CA ILE A 13 0.96 -0.14 0.86
C ILE A 13 2.21 0.24 0.09
N SER A 14 2.17 0.06 -1.24
CA SER A 14 3.29 0.38 -2.12
C SER A 14 2.83 1.15 -3.35
N GLY A 15 3.69 2.04 -3.83
CA GLY A 15 3.57 2.73 -5.12
C GLY A 15 4.59 2.26 -6.15
N ARG A 16 5.32 1.18 -5.89
CA ARG A 16 6.40 0.67 -6.75
C ARG A 16 5.91 -0.48 -7.62
N ASP A 17 6.11 -0.38 -8.94
CA ASP A 17 5.74 -1.44 -9.88
C ASP A 17 6.47 -2.77 -9.60
N GLU A 18 7.70 -2.70 -9.05
CA GLU A 18 8.48 -3.89 -8.67
C GLU A 18 7.83 -4.71 -7.55
N ASP A 19 7.02 -4.10 -6.68
CA ASP A 19 6.30 -4.79 -5.62
C ASP A 19 5.14 -5.65 -6.16
N LEU A 20 4.73 -5.48 -7.42
CA LEU A 20 3.80 -6.40 -8.09
C LEU A 20 4.39 -7.81 -8.20
N SER A 21 5.72 -7.96 -8.11
CA SER A 21 6.38 -9.27 -8.06
C SER A 21 6.01 -10.09 -6.82
N LEU A 22 5.57 -9.45 -5.72
CA LEU A 22 5.11 -10.11 -4.50
C LEU A 22 3.88 -10.99 -4.73
N VAL A 23 3.08 -10.69 -5.76
CA VAL A 23 1.95 -11.55 -6.15
C VAL A 23 2.42 -12.96 -6.49
N ARG A 24 3.59 -13.09 -7.12
CA ARG A 24 4.21 -14.40 -7.42
C ARG A 24 4.68 -15.13 -6.16
N GLN A 25 4.82 -14.44 -5.05
CA GLN A 25 5.23 -14.96 -3.74
C GLN A 25 4.03 -15.24 -2.82
N GLY A 26 2.79 -15.18 -3.33
CA GLY A 26 1.57 -15.52 -2.59
C GLY A 26 0.81 -14.33 -2.00
N TRP A 27 1.30 -13.10 -2.21
CA TRP A 27 0.54 -11.89 -1.91
C TRP A 27 -0.66 -11.74 -2.84
N SER A 28 -1.61 -10.91 -2.46
CA SER A 28 -2.73 -10.53 -3.33
C SER A 28 -2.97 -9.03 -3.27
N VAL A 29 -3.26 -8.46 -4.43
CA VAL A 29 -3.71 -7.08 -4.54
C VAL A 29 -5.14 -7.02 -4.00
N VAL A 30 -5.33 -6.24 -2.94
CA VAL A 30 -6.63 -6.04 -2.29
C VAL A 30 -7.26 -4.67 -2.62
N GLY A 31 -6.49 -3.79 -3.26
CA GLY A 31 -6.96 -2.50 -3.76
C GLY A 31 -5.88 -1.73 -4.50
N GLU A 32 -6.31 -0.85 -5.41
CA GLU A 32 -5.46 0.07 -6.16
C GLU A 32 -6.04 1.49 -6.01
N TYR A 33 -5.18 2.48 -5.81
CA TYR A 33 -5.60 3.84 -5.51
C TYR A 33 -4.65 4.85 -6.14
N GLU A 34 -5.20 5.94 -6.68
CA GLU A 34 -4.41 7.03 -7.27
C GLU A 34 -3.74 7.94 -6.22
N ARG A 35 -4.15 7.85 -4.95
CA ARG A 35 -3.69 8.73 -3.87
C ARG A 35 -3.32 7.92 -2.63
N TRP A 36 -2.11 8.13 -2.12
CA TRP A 36 -1.61 7.49 -0.88
C TRP A 36 -2.55 7.61 0.30
N GLY A 37 -3.03 8.81 0.60
CA GLY A 37 -3.99 9.00 1.71
C GLY A 37 -5.27 8.16 1.57
N ARG A 38 -5.73 7.86 0.34
CA ARG A 38 -6.86 6.94 0.14
C ARG A 38 -6.44 5.48 0.34
N ALA A 39 -5.28 5.08 -0.16
CA ALA A 39 -4.73 3.75 0.05
C ALA A 39 -4.55 3.45 1.55
N PHE A 40 -3.95 4.39 2.29
CA PHE A 40 -3.78 4.32 3.74
C PHE A 40 -5.11 4.22 4.49
N SER A 41 -6.06 5.09 4.17
CA SER A 41 -7.38 5.05 4.80
C SER A 41 -8.11 3.72 4.57
N ALA A 42 -7.97 3.14 3.37
CA ALA A 42 -8.55 1.85 3.06
C ALA A 42 -7.84 0.69 3.77
N ALA A 43 -6.51 0.72 3.79
CA ALA A 43 -5.65 -0.23 4.48
C ALA A 43 -5.96 -0.32 5.97
N VAL A 44 -6.04 0.83 6.67
CA VAL A 44 -6.38 0.89 8.10
C VAL A 44 -7.76 0.29 8.37
N ARG A 45 -8.78 0.67 7.60
CA ARG A 45 -10.14 0.12 7.77
C ARG A 45 -10.20 -1.38 7.57
N LEU A 46 -9.42 -1.91 6.61
CA LEU A 46 -9.33 -3.35 6.38
C LEU A 46 -8.59 -4.05 7.52
N ALA A 47 -7.50 -3.46 7.98
CA ALA A 47 -6.70 -4.00 9.08
C ALA A 47 -7.47 -4.02 10.41
N GLU A 48 -8.23 -2.97 10.74
CA GLU A 48 -9.09 -2.94 11.92
C GLU A 48 -10.18 -4.02 11.88
N ARG A 49 -10.75 -4.28 10.70
CA ARG A 49 -11.83 -5.26 10.55
C ARG A 49 -11.34 -6.70 10.63
N GLU A 50 -10.15 -6.97 10.09
CA GLU A 50 -9.64 -8.34 9.91
C GLU A 50 -8.43 -8.66 10.83
N ASP A 51 -8.08 -7.75 11.75
CA ASP A 51 -6.92 -7.83 12.66
C ASP A 51 -5.58 -8.05 11.93
N LEU A 52 -5.28 -7.15 10.99
CA LEU A 52 -4.08 -7.17 10.14
C LEU A 52 -3.03 -6.15 10.61
N VAL A 53 -1.80 -6.36 10.17
CA VAL A 53 -0.71 -5.40 10.37
C VAL A 53 -0.52 -4.58 9.10
N VAL A 54 -0.68 -3.26 9.19
CA VAL A 54 -0.38 -2.34 8.08
C VAL A 54 1.10 -2.02 8.08
N GLU A 55 1.75 -2.22 6.93
CA GLU A 55 3.11 -1.79 6.65
C GLU A 55 3.07 -0.62 5.66
N TRP A 56 3.67 0.50 6.07
CA TRP A 56 3.71 1.72 5.31
C TRP A 56 5.05 2.43 5.52
N TYR A 57 5.71 2.78 4.41
CA TYR A 57 7.02 3.42 4.40
C TYR A 57 6.87 4.83 3.84
N LEU A 58 7.22 5.84 4.65
CA LEU A 58 7.10 7.25 4.27
C LEU A 58 7.99 7.57 3.05
N GLU A 59 9.13 6.91 2.94
CA GLU A 59 10.07 7.06 1.84
C GLU A 59 9.41 6.75 0.49
N GLU A 60 8.51 5.77 0.44
CA GLU A 60 7.78 5.40 -0.77
C GLU A 60 6.71 6.44 -1.13
N GLU A 61 6.00 6.98 -0.14
CA GLU A 61 5.06 8.07 -0.36
C GLU A 61 5.78 9.31 -0.89
N VAL A 62 6.92 9.66 -0.31
CA VAL A 62 7.72 10.82 -0.72
C VAL A 62 8.35 10.61 -2.09
N ALA A 63 8.86 9.42 -2.41
CA ALA A 63 9.46 9.12 -3.71
C ALA A 63 8.45 9.14 -4.87
N SER A 64 7.20 8.79 -4.59
CA SER A 64 6.11 8.77 -5.58
C SER A 64 5.38 10.12 -5.69
N ALA A 65 5.50 10.99 -4.69
CA ALA A 65 5.22 12.41 -4.85
C ALA A 65 6.26 13.00 -5.81
N LYS A 66 5.86 13.23 -7.07
CA LYS A 66 6.72 13.92 -8.07
C LYS A 66 7.50 15.04 -7.38
N PRO A 67 8.83 15.14 -7.56
CA PRO A 67 9.55 16.29 -7.05
C PRO A 67 8.87 17.51 -7.67
N LEU A 68 8.29 18.36 -6.83
CA LEU A 68 7.91 19.70 -7.21
C LEU A 68 9.18 20.25 -7.85
N ARG A 69 9.18 20.36 -9.19
CA ARG A 69 10.31 20.90 -9.94
C ARG A 69 10.74 22.12 -9.17
N ALA A 70 12.00 22.12 -8.72
CA ALA A 70 12.63 23.31 -8.20
C ALA A 70 12.33 24.42 -9.22
N ALA A 71 11.35 25.25 -8.88
CA ALA A 71 11.06 26.44 -9.62
C ALA A 71 12.31 27.28 -9.39
N ARG A 72 13.23 27.20 -10.34
CA ARG A 72 14.32 28.15 -10.48
C ARG A 72 13.66 29.53 -10.49
N LEU A 73 13.80 30.24 -9.38
CA LEU A 73 13.75 31.69 -9.32
C LEU A 73 15.20 32.18 -9.38
#